data_AF-T0ZHI5-F1
#
_entry.id   AF-T0ZHI5-F1
#
_cell.length_a   1.000
_cell.length_b   1.000
_cell.length_c   1.000
_cell.angle_alpha   90.00
_cell.angle_beta   90.00
_cell.angle_gamma   90.00
#
_symmetry.space_group_name_H-M   'P 1'
#
loop_
_entity.id
_entity.type
_entity.pdbx_description
1 polymer ?
#
loop_
_entity_poly.entity_id
_entity_poly.type
_entity_poly.pdbx_seq_one_letter_code
_entity_poly.pdbx_strand_id
1 'polypeptide(L)'
;LAAEGFLLGEFDIFHKPDETHRAVVSVASLTRPGTFDLDTMDSQRYAGLSLFVVLPGPSPVQQAFDELVDVALNLCERLQGELQDARGEALTDESIGLLRESLLTGAGGEAAS
;
A
#
# COMPACT_ATOMS: atom_id res chain seq x y z
N LEU A 1 0.76 -7.50 -9.42
CA LEU A 1 0.10 -6.17 -9.41
C LEU A 1 -1.11 -6.16 -10.35
N ALA A 2 -0.95 -6.26 -11.67
CA ALA A 2 -2.11 -6.34 -12.58
C ALA A 2 -3.09 -7.49 -12.24
N ALA A 3 -2.56 -8.67 -11.89
CA ALA A 3 -3.38 -9.81 -11.43
C ALA A 3 -4.15 -9.55 -10.13
N GLU A 4 -3.74 -8.56 -9.34
CA GLU A 4 -4.41 -8.12 -8.09
C GLU A 4 -5.31 -6.90 -8.32
N GLY A 5 -5.57 -6.54 -9.58
CA GLY A 5 -6.44 -5.42 -9.95
C GLY A 5 -5.78 -4.04 -9.88
N PHE A 6 -4.46 -3.96 -9.76
CA PHE A 6 -3.75 -2.68 -9.80
C PHE A 6 -3.57 -2.17 -11.23
N LEU A 7 -3.74 -0.86 -11.42
CA LEU A 7 -3.52 -0.14 -12.66
C LEU A 7 -2.36 0.83 -12.49
N LEU A 8 -1.45 0.88 -13.47
CA LEU A 8 -0.42 1.92 -13.51
C LEU A 8 -1.10 3.27 -13.76
N GLY A 9 -0.74 4.30 -12.98
CA GLY A 9 -1.39 5.60 -13.06
C GLY A 9 -0.46 6.75 -12.70
N GLU A 10 -1.01 7.72 -11.97
CA GLU A 10 -0.29 8.94 -11.60
C GLU A 10 1.03 8.62 -10.88
N PHE A 11 2.05 9.44 -11.12
CA PHE A 11 3.41 9.25 -10.58
C PHE A 11 4.12 7.97 -11.04
N ASP A 12 3.63 7.30 -12.09
CA ASP A 12 4.20 6.05 -12.61
C ASP A 12 4.25 4.94 -11.55
N ILE A 13 3.24 4.91 -10.67
CA ILE A 13 3.04 3.87 -9.66
C ILE A 13 1.70 3.15 -9.87
N PHE A 14 1.52 2.04 -9.16
CA PHE A 14 0.33 1.21 -9.29
C PHE A 14 -0.72 1.60 -8.26
N HIS A 15 -1.98 1.69 -8.69
CA HIS A 15 -3.12 2.00 -7.83
C HIS A 15 -4.21 0.93 -7.96
N LYS A 16 -4.78 0.49 -6.83
CA LYS A 16 -5.99 -0.32 -6.80
C LYS A 16 -7.20 0.61 -6.76
N PRO A 17 -8.00 0.71 -7.82
CA PRO A 17 -9.13 1.63 -7.88
C PRO A 17 -10.36 1.09 -7.14
N ASP A 18 -11.21 1.99 -6.65
CA ASP A 18 -12.60 1.71 -6.28
C ASP A 18 -13.50 1.67 -7.53
N GLU A 19 -14.81 1.43 -7.35
CA GLU A 19 -15.80 1.43 -8.43
C GLU A 19 -15.90 2.77 -9.18
N THR A 20 -15.43 3.86 -8.55
CA THR A 20 -15.39 5.22 -9.11
C THR A 20 -14.03 5.59 -9.71
N HIS A 21 -13.11 4.63 -9.85
CA HIS A 21 -11.74 4.80 -10.36
C HIS A 21 -10.84 5.68 -9.49
N ARG A 22 -11.16 5.84 -8.20
CA ARG A 22 -10.30 6.51 -7.23
C ARG A 22 -9.40 5.50 -6.53
N ALA A 23 -8.13 5.85 -6.33
CA ALA A 23 -7.15 4.97 -5.71
C ALA A 23 -7.50 4.70 -4.23
N VAL A 24 -7.64 3.42 -3.88
CA VAL A 24 -7.81 2.96 -2.48
C VAL A 24 -6.44 2.62 -1.89
N VAL A 25 -5.66 1.79 -2.57
CA VAL A 25 -4.30 1.40 -2.18
C VAL A 25 -3.35 1.75 -3.31
N SER A 26 -2.18 2.30 -2.98
CA SER A 26 -1.12 2.59 -3.94
C SER A 26 0.12 1.77 -3.61
N VAL A 27 0.83 1.35 -4.65
CA VAL A 27 2.05 0.54 -4.59
C VAL A 27 3.14 1.26 -5.37
N ALA A 28 4.21 1.65 -4.68
CA ALA A 28 5.42 2.19 -5.25
C ALA A 28 6.57 1.18 -5.14
N SER A 29 7.60 1.36 -5.95
CA SER A 29 8.85 0.60 -5.85
C SER A 29 9.71 1.13 -4.69
N LEU A 30 10.40 0.26 -3.96
CA LEU A 30 11.48 0.67 -3.05
C LEU A 30 12.82 0.93 -3.77
N THR A 31 12.96 0.43 -5.01
CA THR A 31 14.07 0.78 -5.88
C THR A 31 13.87 2.19 -6.42
N ARG A 32 14.89 3.06 -6.27
CA ARG A 32 14.86 4.42 -6.84
C ARG A 32 14.67 4.36 -8.36
N PRO A 33 13.81 5.23 -8.94
CA PRO A 33 13.20 6.42 -8.34
C PRO A 33 11.90 6.17 -7.56
N GLY A 34 11.41 4.93 -7.51
CA GLY A 34 10.16 4.56 -6.86
C GLY A 34 9.00 4.25 -7.82
N THR A 35 9.28 4.27 -9.12
CA THR A 35 8.30 4.09 -10.20
C THR A 35 8.42 2.73 -10.89
N PHE A 36 7.48 2.45 -11.78
CA PHE A 36 7.49 1.29 -12.66
C PHE A 36 7.42 1.73 -14.12
N ASP A 37 8.03 0.94 -14.98
CA ASP A 37 7.97 1.09 -16.44
C ASP A 37 7.52 -0.24 -17.03
N LEU A 38 6.34 -0.29 -17.64
CA LEU A 38 5.74 -1.53 -18.15
C LEU A 38 6.60 -2.21 -19.21
N ASP A 39 7.36 -1.44 -19.98
CA ASP A 39 8.17 -1.99 -21.07
C ASP A 39 9.41 -2.73 -20.53
N THR A 40 9.86 -2.39 -19.33
CA THR A 40 11.11 -2.92 -18.77
C THR A 40 10.93 -3.68 -17.47
N MET A 41 9.81 -3.52 -16.75
CA MET A 41 9.61 -4.03 -15.39
C MET A 41 9.79 -5.53 -15.25
N ASP A 42 9.42 -6.32 -16.27
CA ASP A 42 9.56 -7.78 -16.26
C ASP A 42 11.03 -8.25 -16.20
N SER A 43 11.95 -7.38 -16.62
CA SER A 43 13.40 -7.64 -16.60
C SER A 43 14.12 -6.96 -15.43
N GLN A 44 13.43 -6.07 -14.70
CA GLN A 44 14.00 -5.34 -13.58
C GLN A 44 13.95 -6.14 -12.28
N ARG A 45 14.87 -5.82 -11.37
CA ARG A 45 14.82 -6.29 -9.99
C ARG A 45 14.42 -5.15 -9.08
N TYR A 46 13.37 -5.38 -8.32
CA TYR A 46 12.90 -4.44 -7.31
C TYR A 46 13.37 -4.91 -5.93
N ALA A 47 13.88 -3.98 -5.11
CA ALA A 47 14.31 -4.29 -3.75
C ALA A 47 13.11 -4.63 -2.84
N GLY A 48 11.93 -4.14 -3.22
CA GLY A 48 10.66 -4.41 -2.56
C GLY A 48 9.60 -3.42 -3.03
N LEU A 49 8.45 -3.48 -2.39
CA LEU A 49 7.30 -2.63 -2.67
C LEU A 49 6.96 -1.81 -1.42
N SER A 50 6.56 -0.56 -1.63
CA SER A 50 5.97 0.28 -0.58
C SER A 50 4.47 0.40 -0.86
N LEU A 51 3.65 0.02 0.12
CA LEU A 51 2.21 0.07 0.04
C LEU A 51 1.68 1.15 0.98
N PHE A 52 0.73 1.96 0.52
CA PHE A 52 0.15 3.02 1.32
C PHE A 52 -1.25 3.40 0.87
N VAL A 53 -1.96 4.06 1.77
CA VAL A 53 -3.28 4.67 1.56
C VAL A 53 -3.15 6.17 1.83
N VAL A 54 -3.78 6.99 0.99
CA VAL A 54 -3.86 8.44 1.20
C VAL A 54 -5.21 8.77 1.84
N LEU A 55 -5.18 9.52 2.94
CA LEU A 55 -6.36 9.92 3.70
C LEU A 55 -6.48 11.45 3.74
N PRO A 56 -7.69 12.03 3.61
CA PRO A 56 -8.95 11.34 3.33
C PRO A 56 -9.00 10.79 1.89
N GLY A 57 -9.44 9.54 1.76
CA GLY A 57 -9.51 8.82 0.49
C GLY A 57 -10.95 8.50 0.08
N PRO A 58 -11.13 7.61 -0.90
CA PRO A 58 -12.46 7.20 -1.37
C PRO A 58 -13.27 6.39 -0.36
N SER A 59 -12.59 5.71 0.56
CA SER A 59 -13.18 4.81 1.55
C SER A 59 -12.96 5.33 2.99
N PRO A 60 -13.81 4.94 3.95
CA PRO A 60 -13.57 5.21 5.36
C PRO A 60 -12.21 4.65 5.82
N VAL A 61 -11.55 5.35 6.75
CA VAL A 61 -10.18 5.04 7.22
C VAL A 61 -10.01 3.56 7.60
N GLN A 62 -10.96 3.00 8.36
CA GLN A 62 -10.89 1.60 8.80
C GLN A 62 -10.92 0.63 7.62
N GLN A 63 -11.82 0.86 6.66
CA GLN A 63 -11.95 0.00 5.48
C GLN A 63 -10.72 0.13 4.57
N ALA A 64 -10.17 1.34 4.42
CA ALA A 64 -8.96 1.53 3.63
C ALA A 64 -7.73 0.85 4.27
N PHE A 65 -7.66 0.85 5.60
CA PHE A 65 -6.63 0.11 6.34
C PHE A 65 -6.78 -1.41 6.21
N ASP A 66 -8.01 -1.94 6.30
CA ASP A 66 -8.29 -3.36 6.04
C ASP A 66 -7.80 -3.77 4.65
N GLU A 67 -8.19 -2.99 3.63
CA GLU A 67 -7.78 -3.22 2.25
C GLU A 67 -6.26 -3.17 2.08
N LEU A 68 -5.58 -2.24 2.75
CA LEU A 68 -4.11 -2.15 2.72
C LEU A 68 -3.46 -3.41 3.28
N VAL A 69 -3.93 -3.91 4.43
CA VAL A 69 -3.40 -5.11 5.08
C VAL A 69 -3.66 -6.35 4.21
N ASP A 70 -4.87 -6.50 3.69
CA ASP A 70 -5.24 -7.63 2.83
C ASP A 70 -4.39 -7.69 1.56
N VAL A 71 -4.21 -6.54 0.88
CA VAL A 71 -3.33 -6.43 -0.28
C VAL A 71 -1.89 -6.77 0.09
N ALA A 72 -1.40 -6.26 1.22
CA ALA A 72 -0.02 -6.46 1.65
C ALA A 72 0.29 -7.94 1.92
N LEU A 73 -0.60 -8.63 2.64
CA LEU A 73 -0.50 -10.06 2.91
C LEU A 73 -0.55 -10.88 1.61
N ASN A 74 -1.51 -10.60 0.74
CA ASN A 74 -1.65 -11.30 -0.54
C ASN A 74 -0.40 -11.13 -1.43
N LEU A 75 0.11 -9.91 -1.57
CA LEU A 75 1.32 -9.66 -2.34
C LEU A 75 2.55 -10.31 -1.71
N CYS A 76 2.66 -10.31 -0.37
CA CYS A 76 3.73 -10.98 0.34
C CYS A 76 3.74 -12.49 0.04
N GLU A 77 2.59 -13.16 0.10
CA GLU A 77 2.45 -14.58 -0.22
C GLU A 77 2.83 -14.86 -1.68
N ARG A 78 2.30 -14.07 -2.62
CA ARG A 78 2.53 -14.26 -4.06
C ARG A 78 3.97 -14.02 -4.48
N LEU A 79 4.62 -13.03 -3.90
CA LEU A 79 5.99 -12.65 -4.21
C LEU A 79 7.01 -13.42 -3.36
N GLN A 80 6.52 -14.24 -2.41
CA GLN A 80 7.34 -14.96 -1.43
C GLN A 80 8.30 -14.01 -0.70
N GLY A 81 7.79 -12.84 -0.31
CA GLY A 81 8.54 -11.77 0.34
C GLY A 81 8.45 -11.78 1.86
N GLU A 82 8.95 -10.71 2.47
CA GLU A 82 8.78 -10.40 3.88
C GLU A 82 7.94 -9.13 4.02
N LEU A 83 6.98 -9.14 4.93
CA LEU A 83 6.13 -7.99 5.18
C LEU A 83 6.66 -7.18 6.37
N GLN A 84 6.91 -5.89 6.14
CA GLN A 84 7.51 -4.99 7.11
C GLN A 84 6.68 -3.71 7.27
N ASP A 85 6.76 -3.09 8.44
CA ASP A 85 6.18 -1.78 8.70
C ASP A 85 7.05 -0.63 8.15
N ALA A 86 6.63 0.62 8.36
CA ALA A 86 7.35 1.81 7.89
C ALA A 86 8.75 1.98 8.51
N ARG A 87 9.08 1.25 9.57
CA ARG A 87 10.39 1.25 10.24
C ARG A 87 11.27 0.10 9.77
N GLY A 88 10.76 -0.79 8.93
CA GLY A 88 11.45 -2.01 8.49
C GLY A 88 11.33 -3.17 9.48
N GLU A 89 10.47 -3.05 10.48
CA GLU A 89 10.22 -4.12 11.45
C GLU A 89 9.18 -5.10 10.88
N ALA A 90 9.25 -6.37 11.27
CA ALA A 90 8.29 -7.37 10.80
C ALA A 90 6.84 -6.97 11.16
N LEU A 91 5.96 -7.00 10.17
CA LEU A 91 4.54 -6.69 10.38
C LEU A 91 3.81 -7.92 10.89
N THR A 92 3.65 -8.02 12.20
CA THR A 92 2.93 -9.10 12.88
C THR A 92 1.45 -8.76 13.09
N ASP A 93 0.63 -9.76 13.39
CA ASP A 93 -0.78 -9.57 13.75
C ASP A 93 -0.95 -8.59 14.94
N GLU A 94 -0.02 -8.62 15.90
CA GLU A 94 0.03 -7.69 17.02
C GLU A 94 0.28 -6.25 16.53
N SER A 95 1.30 -6.05 15.70
CA SER A 95 1.63 -4.73 15.13
C SER A 95 0.48 -4.18 14.26
N ILE A 96 -0.21 -5.04 13.50
CA ILE A 96 -1.40 -4.66 12.72
C ILE A 96 -2.53 -4.19 13.65
N GLY A 97 -2.75 -4.89 14.77
CA GLY A 97 -3.70 -4.49 15.80
C GLY A 97 -3.39 -3.10 16.36
N LEU A 98 -2.14 -2.86 16.73
CA LEU A 98 -1.69 -1.56 17.25
C LEU A 98 -1.86 -0.41 16.24
N LEU A 99 -1.54 -0.66 14.96
CA LEU A 99 -1.75 0.32 13.89
C LEU A 99 -3.24 0.67 13.73
N ARG A 100 -4.11 -0.34 13.81
CA ARG A 100 -5.56 -0.14 13.75
C ARG A 100 -6.06 0.72 14.91
N GLU A 101 -5.63 0.43 16.14
CA GLU A 101 -6.00 1.21 17.33
C GLU A 101 -5.51 2.67 17.24
N SER A 102 -4.29 2.86 16.72
CA SER A 102 -3.72 4.18 16.47
C SER A 102 -4.58 4.99 15.49
N LEU A 103 -5.06 4.39 14.40
CA LEU A 103 -5.96 5.06 13.45
C LEU A 103 -7.29 5.48 14.07
N LEU A 104 -7.86 4.66 14.96
CA LEU A 104 -9.10 4.97 15.69
C LEU A 104 -8.92 6.13 16.67
N THR A 105 -7.74 6.23 17.27
CA THR A 105 -7.43 7.28 18.26
C THR A 105 -6.99 8.57 17.56
N GLY A 106 -6.30 8.47 16.42
CA GLY A 106 -5.76 9.58 15.63
C GLY A 106 -6.76 10.23 14.66
N ALA A 107 -7.92 9.64 14.40
CA ALA A 107 -9.00 10.25 13.61
C ALA A 107 -9.69 11.46 14.31
N GLY A 108 -9.09 11.98 15.40
CA GLY A 108 -9.50 13.17 16.13
C GLY A 108 -8.47 14.30 16.18
N GLY A 109 -7.29 14.18 15.56
CA GLY A 109 -6.32 15.27 15.61
C GLY A 109 -5.02 14.98 14.88
N GLU A 110 -4.82 15.67 13.75
CA GLU A 110 -3.59 16.38 13.36
C GLU A 110 -3.71 16.76 11.87
N ALA A 111 -4.65 17.67 11.60
CA ALA A 111 -4.59 18.58 10.46
C ALA A 111 -4.38 20.00 11.04
N ALA A 112 -3.21 20.21 11.63
CA ALA A 112 -2.72 21.53 12.02
C ALA A 112 -1.21 21.49 12.21
N SER A 113 -0.47 21.67 11.13
CA SER A 113 0.73 22.52 11.06
C SER A 113 1.07 22.80 9.59
#